data_AF-A0A7J5EXR4-F1
#
_entry.id   AF-A0A7J5EXR4-F1
#
_cell.length_a   1.000
_cell.length_b   1.000
_cell.length_c   1.000
_cell.angle_alpha   90.00
_cell.angle_beta   90.00
_cell.angle_gamma   90.00
#
_symmetry.space_group_name_H-M   'P 1'
#
loop_
_entity.id
_entity.type
_entity.pdbx_description
1 polymer ?
#
loop_
_entity_poly.entity_id
_entity_poly.type
_entity_poly.pdbx_seq_one_letter_code
_entity_poly.pdbx_strand_id
1 'polypeptide(L)' 'QTFTEPQQAWLERIRTHLVENLSIEPDDFDLIPIFQREGGLTAARRAFGPRITTLLQDLNEAIAA' A
#
# COMPACT_ATOMS: atom_id res chain seq x y z
N GLN A 1 -2.75 7.48 -14.98
CA GLN A 1 -1.63 6.52 -15.06
C GLN A 1 -2.22 5.12 -15.16
N THR A 2 -1.60 4.22 -15.94
CA THR A 2 -2.05 2.82 -16.02
C THR A 2 -1.15 1.99 -15.12
N PHE A 3 -1.72 1.42 -14.04
CA PHE A 3 -1.01 0.51 -13.16
C PHE A 3 -0.99 -0.91 -13.76
N THR A 4 0.08 -1.65 -13.49
CA THR A 4 0.15 -3.09 -13.83
C THR A 4 -0.81 -3.90 -12.96
N GLU A 5 -1.15 -5.12 -13.36
CA GLU A 5 -2.02 -6.00 -12.56
C GLU A 5 -1.50 -6.18 -11.11
N PRO A 6 -0.20 -6.43 -10.86
CA PRO A 6 0.31 -6.49 -9.48
C PRO A 6 0.13 -5.18 -8.72
N GLN A 7 0.34 -4.04 -9.37
CA GLN A 7 0.17 -2.72 -8.74
C GLN A 7 -1.30 -2.46 -8.41
N GLN A 8 -2.23 -2.80 -9.30
CA GLN A 8 -3.67 -2.69 -9.04
C GLN A 8 -4.09 -3.55 -7.84
N ALA A 9 -3.60 -4.79 -7.77
CA ALA A 9 -3.88 -5.69 -6.67
C ALA A 9 -3.41 -5.11 -5.32
N TRP A 10 -2.23 -4.48 -5.28
CA TRP A 10 -1.75 -3.81 -4.09
C TRP A 10 -2.54 -2.54 -3.76
N LEU A 11 -2.91 -1.74 -4.75
CA LEU A 11 -3.73 -0.54 -4.54
C LEU A 11 -5.09 -0.88 -3.94
N GLU A 12 -5.73 -1.98 -4.34
CA GLU A 12 -7.00 -2.41 -3.75
C GLU A 12 -6.86 -2.79 -2.28
N ARG A 13 -5.75 -3.44 -1.90
CA ARG A 13 -5.47 -3.78 -0.50
C ARG A 13 -5.18 -2.55 0.34
N ILE A 14 -4.38 -1.63 -0.20
CA ILE A 14 -4.08 -0.34 0.44
C ILE A 14 -5.38 0.44 0.64
N ARG A 15 -6.23 0.52 -0.38
CA ARG A 15 -7.55 1.16 -0.32
C ARG A 15 -8.43 0.52 0.76
N THR A 16 -8.49 -0.82 0.81
CA THR A 16 -9.27 -1.55 1.82
C THR A 16 -8.82 -1.17 3.23
N HIS A 17 -7.52 -1.19 3.48
CA HIS A 17 -6.96 -0.81 4.78
C HIS A 17 -7.23 0.68 5.13
N LEU A 18 -7.08 1.59 4.17
CA LEU A 18 -7.29 3.03 4.37
C LEU A 18 -8.76 3.38 4.64
N VAL A 19 -9.71 2.66 4.04
CA VAL A 19 -11.15 2.84 4.35
C VAL A 19 -11.45 2.53 5.82
N GLU A 20 -10.74 1.57 6.41
CA GLU A 20 -10.95 1.14 7.78
C GLU A 20 -10.12 1.94 8.80
N ASN A 21 -8.89 2.32 8.45
CA ASN A 21 -7.89 2.83 9.41
C ASN A 21 -7.45 4.27 9.16
N LEU A 22 -7.80 4.87 8.02
CA LEU A 22 -7.51 6.26 7.63
C LEU A 22 -6.02 6.64 7.55
N SER A 23 -5.10 5.71 7.76
CA SER A 23 -3.67 5.88 7.60
C SER A 23 -3.02 4.55 7.21
N ILE A 24 -1.86 4.60 6.57
CA ILE A 24 -1.04 3.43 6.28
C ILE A 24 0.44 3.72 6.50
N GLU A 25 1.14 2.86 7.21
CA GLU A 25 2.58 2.93 7.42
C GLU A 25 3.30 1.75 6.74
N PRO A 26 4.61 1.86 6.43
CA PRO A 26 5.37 0.74 5.88
C PRO A 26 5.32 -0.51 6.77
N ASP A 27 5.28 -0.35 8.09
CA ASP A 27 5.26 -1.44 9.06
C ASP A 27 3.94 -2.23 9.01
N ASP A 28 2.84 -1.61 8.57
CA ASP A 28 1.54 -2.28 8.41
C ASP A 28 1.63 -3.44 7.41
N PHE A 29 2.51 -3.36 6.43
CA PHE A 29 2.70 -4.44 5.47
C PHE A 29 3.22 -5.73 6.13
N ASP A 30 3.92 -5.59 7.25
CA ASP A 30 4.49 -6.69 8.02
C ASP A 30 3.67 -7.00 9.28
N LEU A 31 2.61 -6.25 9.58
CA LEU A 31 1.75 -6.44 10.76
C LEU A 31 0.31 -6.83 10.40
N ILE A 32 -0.19 -6.42 9.24
CA ILE A 32 -1.60 -6.57 8.86
C ILE A 32 -1.78 -7.77 7.92
N PRO A 33 -2.71 -8.70 8.23
CA PRO A 33 -2.89 -9.92 7.45
C PRO A 33 -3.16 -9.72 5.95
N ILE A 34 -3.87 -8.65 5.55
CA ILE A 34 -4.20 -8.39 4.14
C ILE A 34 -2.95 -8.12 3.28
N PHE A 35 -1.87 -7.63 3.89
CA PHE A 35 -0.59 -7.37 3.24
C PHE A 35 0.40 -8.53 3.44
N GLN A 36 0.51 -9.04 4.67
CA GLN A 36 1.40 -10.16 5.00
C GLN A 36 1.15 -11.38 4.11
N ARG A 37 -0.13 -11.71 3.84
CA ARG A 37 -0.53 -12.84 3.00
C ARG A 37 -0.03 -12.75 1.56
N GLU A 38 0.30 -11.55 1.09
CA GLU A 38 0.85 -11.31 -0.26
C GLU A 38 2.37 -11.11 -0.25
N GLY A 39 3.05 -11.37 0.87
CA GLY A 39 4.50 -11.22 1.01
C GLY A 39 4.96 -9.84 1.52
N GLY A 40 4.04 -9.07 2.11
CA GLY A 40 4.35 -7.86 2.88
C GLY A 40 5.10 -6.78 2.10
N LEU A 41 5.93 -6.01 2.81
CA LEU A 41 6.55 -4.80 2.25
C LEU A 41 7.51 -5.15 1.11
N THR A 42 8.16 -6.31 1.20
CA THR A 42 9.10 -6.79 0.19
C THR A 42 8.39 -7.04 -1.14
N ALA A 43 7.21 -7.67 -1.12
CA ALA A 43 6.44 -7.93 -2.33
C ALA A 43 5.84 -6.64 -2.92
N ALA A 44 5.36 -5.72 -2.08
CA ALA A 44 4.91 -4.40 -2.53
C ALA A 44 6.05 -3.59 -3.19
N ARG A 45 7.26 -3.62 -2.61
CA ARG A 45 8.47 -3.01 -3.21
C ARG A 45 8.84 -3.64 -4.55
N ARG A 46 8.58 -4.92 -4.79
CA ARG A 46 8.78 -5.53 -6.12
C ARG A 46 7.80 -4.99 -7.15
N ALA A 47 6.57 -4.68 -6.75
CA ALA A 47 5.53 -4.16 -7.66
C ALA A 47 5.72 -2.68 -8.00
N PHE A 48 6.08 -1.83 -7.02
CA PHE A 48 6.19 -0.38 -7.21
C PHE A 48 7.63 0.14 -7.26
N GLY A 49 8.61 -0.67 -6.90
CA GLY A 49 9.98 -0.23 -6.69
C GLY A 49 10.08 0.77 -5.54
N PRO A 50 11.00 1.76 -5.62
CA PRO A 50 11.18 2.76 -4.58
C PRO A 50 9.99 3.71 -4.43
N ARG A 51 9.07 3.76 -5.41
CA ARG A 51 7.90 4.65 -5.38
C ARG A 51 6.84 4.27 -4.36
N ILE A 52 6.90 3.06 -3.77
CA ILE A 52 5.93 2.66 -2.75
C ILE A 52 5.91 3.65 -1.59
N THR A 53 7.07 4.09 -1.11
CA THR A 53 7.14 4.99 0.05
C THR A 53 6.47 6.34 -0.24
N THR A 54 6.78 6.94 -1.39
CA THR A 54 6.14 8.20 -1.81
C THR A 54 4.65 8.01 -2.02
N LEU A 55 4.22 6.90 -2.62
CA LEU A 55 2.80 6.59 -2.78
C LEU A 55 2.07 6.53 -1.44
N LEU A 56 2.64 5.88 -0.41
CA LEU A 56 2.01 5.82 0.91
C LEU A 56 1.93 7.21 1.56
N GLN A 57 2.98 8.03 1.40
CA GLN A 57 2.99 9.41 1.89
C GLN A 57 1.89 10.26 1.23
N ASP A 58 1.83 10.23 -0.11
CA ASP A 58 0.84 10.99 -0.88
C ASP A 58 -0.59 10.58 -0.50
N LEU A 59 -0.83 9.28 -0.26
CA LEU A 59 -2.14 8.77 0.16
C LEU A 59 -2.52 9.23 1.57
N ASN A 60 -1.59 9.17 2.53
CA ASN A 60 -1.85 9.66 3.89
C ASN A 60 -2.10 11.17 3.91
N GLU A 61 -1.34 11.95 3.14
CA GLU A 61 -1.53 13.40 3.02
C GLU A 61 -2.92 13.71 2.43
N ALA A 62 -3.33 12.99 1.38
CA ALA A 62 -4.63 13.18 0.77
C ALA A 62 -5.82 12.83 1.68
N ILE A 63 -5.64 11.92 2.66
CA ILE A 63 -6.67 11.58 3.65
C ILE A 63 -6.72 12.60 4.79
N ALA A 64 -5.59 13.21 5.12
CA ALA A 64 -5.49 14.20 6.20
C ALA A 64 -6.00 15.60 5.81
N ALA A 65 -6.17 15.88 4.51
CA ALA A 65 -6.63 17.16 3.95
C ALA A 65 -8.17 17.30 3.97
#